data_AF-A0A0B1P2Y3-F1
#
_entry.id   AF-A0A0B1P2Y3-F1
#
_cell.length_a   1.000
_cell.length_b   1.000
_cell.length_c   1.000
_cell.angle_alpha   90.00
_cell.angle_beta   90.00
_cell.angle_gamma   90.00
#
_symmetry.space_group_name_H-M   'P 1'
#
loop_
_entity.id
_entity.type
_entity.pdbx_description
1 polymer ?
#
loop_
_entity_poly.entity_id
_entity_poly.type
_entity_poly.pdbx_seq_one_letter_code
_entity_poly.pdbx_strand_id
1 'polypeptide(L)'
;MQAVKSTIEQIVQTKVPLILRTVSRSLYDCLVKLSTAQEERIMIDLMSPCQSYERREIAEVMWIDGKCNPADSMTKIKASSALQKLINTNKPNLTQIEWVERTADLKINIQDGLKVPI
;
A
#
# COMPACT_ATOMS: atom_id res chain seq x y z
N MET A 1 -8.27 8.48 1.00
CA MET A 1 -7.23 7.66 1.65
C MET A 1 -6.86 8.19 3.04
N GLN A 2 -6.59 9.50 3.19
CA GLN A 2 -6.22 10.11 4.48
C GLN A 2 -7.28 10.01 5.59
N ALA A 3 -8.58 10.13 5.26
CA ALA A 3 -9.64 10.09 6.27
C ALA A 3 -9.65 8.78 7.06
N VAL A 4 -9.62 7.63 6.37
CA VAL A 4 -9.60 6.29 6.98
C VAL A 4 -8.35 6.11 7.84
N LYS A 5 -7.18 6.51 7.33
CA LYS A 5 -5.92 6.46 8.08
C LYS A 5 -6.02 7.28 9.36
N SER A 6 -6.46 8.53 9.27
CA SER A 6 -6.58 9.43 10.42
C SER A 6 -7.52 8.88 11.49
N THR A 7 -8.68 8.34 11.09
CA THR A 7 -9.62 7.71 12.02
C THR A 7 -9.01 6.49 12.71
N ILE A 8 -8.31 5.63 11.97
CA ILE A 8 -7.62 4.48 12.57
C ILE A 8 -6.55 4.96 13.55
N GLU A 9 -5.69 5.90 13.16
CA GLU A 9 -4.65 6.46 14.04
C GLU A 9 -5.23 7.05 15.33
N GLN A 10 -6.39 7.71 15.27
CA GLN A 10 -7.10 8.21 16.44
C GLN A 10 -7.61 7.09 17.36
N ILE A 11 -8.14 6.00 16.78
CA ILE A 11 -8.65 4.84 17.52
C ILE A 11 -7.50 4.09 18.21
N VAL A 12 -6.41 3.80 17.49
CA VAL A 12 -5.26 3.07 18.04
C VAL A 12 -4.23 3.97 18.74
N GLN A 13 -4.44 5.28 18.77
CA GLN A 13 -3.57 6.28 19.41
C GLN A 13 -2.09 6.19 18.97
N THR A 14 -1.85 5.76 17.74
CA THR A 14 -0.49 5.58 17.20
C THR A 14 -0.47 5.87 15.70
N LYS A 15 0.72 6.22 15.18
CA LYS A 15 0.92 6.38 13.75
C LYS A 15 0.93 5.02 13.08
N VAL A 16 0.09 4.87 12.06
CA VAL A 16 -0.02 3.63 11.30
C VAL A 16 0.62 3.84 9.93
N PRO A 17 1.65 3.05 9.58
CA PRO A 17 2.27 3.15 8.26
C PRO A 17 1.25 2.76 7.19
N LEU A 18 1.09 3.62 6.18
CA LEU A 18 0.22 3.35 5.04
C LEU A 18 1.05 2.72 3.91
N ILE A 19 0.68 1.51 3.52
CA ILE A 19 1.33 0.76 2.45
C ILE A 19 0.39 0.72 1.24
N LEU A 20 0.85 1.23 0.10
CA LEU A 20 0.12 1.19 -1.16
C LEU A 20 0.55 -0.02 -1.98
N ARG A 21 -0.41 -0.83 -2.44
CA ARG A 21 -0.16 -2.03 -3.24
C ARG A 21 -0.87 -1.92 -4.58
N THR A 22 -0.14 -2.14 -5.66
CA THR A 22 -0.67 -2.08 -7.04
C THR A 22 -0.31 -3.33 -7.83
N VAL A 23 -1.19 -3.74 -8.74
CA VAL A 23 -0.93 -4.79 -9.74
C VAL A 23 -0.49 -4.19 -11.09
N SER A 24 -0.66 -2.88 -11.27
CA SER A 24 -0.27 -2.16 -12.48
C SER A 24 1.18 -1.68 -12.36
N ARG A 25 2.04 -2.18 -13.27
CA ARG A 25 3.44 -1.78 -13.36
C ARG A 25 3.58 -0.29 -13.70
N SER A 26 2.79 0.23 -14.63
CA SER A 26 2.85 1.64 -15.02
C SER A 26 2.47 2.57 -13.87
N LEU A 27 1.50 2.18 -13.04
CA LEU A 27 1.14 2.94 -11.83
C LEU A 27 2.26 2.90 -10.78
N TYR A 28 2.90 1.75 -10.58
CA TYR A 28 4.05 1.62 -9.69
C TYR A 28 5.20 2.54 -10.13
N ASP A 29 5.59 2.45 -11.40
CA ASP A 29 6.66 3.28 -11.98
C ASP A 29 6.32 4.77 -11.84
N CYS A 30 5.06 5.16 -12.08
CA CYS A 30 4.64 6.54 -11.97
C CYS A 30 4.73 7.09 -10.54
N LEU A 31 4.32 6.31 -9.53
CA LEU A 31 4.39 6.70 -8.13
C LEU A 31 5.83 6.77 -7.63
N VAL A 32 6.67 5.81 -8.00
CA VAL A 32 8.05 5.71 -7.54
C VAL A 32 8.93 6.77 -8.20
N LYS A 33 8.80 6.96 -9.51
CA LYS A 33 9.61 7.91 -10.29
C LYS A 33 9.06 9.33 -10.29
N LEU A 34 7.86 9.55 -9.73
CA LEU A 34 7.11 10.81 -9.84
C LEU A 34 7.04 11.31 -11.29
N SER A 35 7.01 10.38 -12.26
CA SER A 35 7.01 10.73 -13.67
C SER A 35 5.65 11.32 -14.05
N THR A 36 5.64 12.38 -14.83
CA THR A 36 4.39 12.94 -15.36
C THR A 36 3.73 11.93 -16.28
N ALA A 37 2.55 11.42 -15.88
CA ALA A 37 1.70 10.65 -16.79
C ALA A 37 1.29 11.58 -17.95
N GLN A 38 1.50 11.15 -19.20
CA GLN A 38 1.29 11.99 -20.39
C GLN A 38 -0.18 12.23 -20.75
N GLU A 39 -1.12 11.51 -20.12
CA GLU A 39 -2.55 11.63 -20.42
C GLU A 39 -3.26 12.55 -19.43
N GLU A 40 -3.88 13.61 -19.97
CA GLU A 40 -4.47 14.72 -19.21
C GLU A 40 -5.49 14.30 -18.14
N ARG A 41 -6.21 13.19 -18.36
CA ARG A 41 -7.21 12.68 -17.41
C ARG A 41 -6.60 11.81 -16.30
N ILE A 42 -5.56 11.03 -16.60
CA ILE A 42 -4.89 10.18 -15.61
C ILE A 42 -4.14 11.05 -14.59
N MET A 43 -3.68 12.23 -15.00
CA MET A 43 -3.01 13.18 -14.11
C MET A 43 -3.87 13.57 -12.90
N ILE A 44 -5.18 13.78 -13.05
CA ILE A 44 -6.04 14.19 -11.93
C ILE A 44 -6.11 13.09 -10.87
N ASP A 45 -6.39 11.86 -11.30
CA ASP A 45 -6.53 10.71 -10.39
C ASP A 45 -5.19 10.28 -9.78
N LEU A 46 -4.08 10.59 -10.44
CA LEU A 46 -2.73 10.21 -10.02
C LEU A 46 -2.02 11.30 -9.20
N MET A 47 -2.39 12.57 -9.38
CA MET A 47 -1.82 13.69 -8.62
C MET A 47 -2.02 13.51 -7.12
N SER A 48 -3.20 13.07 -6.67
CA SER A 48 -3.46 12.91 -5.23
C SER A 48 -2.57 11.83 -4.59
N PRO A 49 -2.48 10.60 -5.13
CA PRO A 49 -1.51 9.60 -4.65
C PRO A 49 -0.05 10.07 -4.72
N CYS A 50 0.38 10.72 -5.80
CA CYS A 50 1.74 11.23 -5.93
C CYS A 50 2.05 12.30 -4.88
N GLN A 51 1.13 13.25 -4.64
CA GLN A 51 1.27 14.26 -3.58
C GLN A 51 1.30 13.63 -2.18
N SER A 52 0.46 12.64 -1.90
CA SER A 52 0.52 11.90 -0.62
C SER A 52 1.84 11.15 -0.45
N TYR A 53 2.39 10.60 -1.54
CA TYR A 53 3.71 9.97 -1.54
C TYR A 53 4.83 11.00 -1.32
N GLU A 54 4.78 12.16 -1.98
CA GLU A 54 5.70 13.29 -1.75
C GLU A 54 5.68 13.79 -0.31
N ARG A 55 4.48 13.89 0.29
CA ARG A 55 4.26 14.29 1.69
C ARG A 55 4.64 13.21 2.71
N ARG A 56 5.17 12.06 2.28
CA ARG A 56 5.53 10.90 3.13
C ARG A 56 4.35 10.35 3.93
N GLU A 57 3.14 10.49 3.41
CA GLU A 57 1.93 9.92 4.04
C GLU A 57 1.79 8.43 3.72
N ILE A 58 2.38 8.01 2.61
CA ILE A 58 2.52 6.62 2.17
C ILE A 58 3.96 6.19 2.52
N ALA A 59 4.08 5.21 3.41
CA ALA A 59 5.36 4.70 3.89
C ALA A 59 6.01 3.77 2.86
N GLU A 60 5.20 3.00 2.13
CA GLU A 60 5.71 2.02 1.17
C GLU A 60 4.81 1.93 -0.06
N VAL A 61 5.42 1.70 -1.22
CA VAL A 61 4.73 1.38 -2.47
C VAL A 61 5.23 0.03 -2.97
N MET A 62 4.33 -0.92 -3.17
CA MET A 62 4.63 -2.28 -3.61
C MET A 62 3.92 -2.61 -4.92
N TRP A 63 4.65 -3.26 -5.82
CA TRP A 63 4.11 -3.97 -6.96
C TRP A 63 3.90 -5.44 -6.61
N ILE A 64 2.68 -5.93 -6.79
CA ILE A 64 2.26 -7.29 -6.40
C ILE A 64 1.71 -8.09 -7.59
N ASP A 65 1.79 -9.42 -7.50
CA ASP A 65 1.14 -10.31 -8.46
C ASP A 65 -0.39 -10.16 -8.38
N GLY A 66 -1.03 -9.91 -9.52
CA GLY A 66 -2.48 -9.81 -9.65
C GLY A 66 -3.24 -11.05 -9.18
N LYS A 67 -2.65 -12.24 -9.26
CA LYS A 67 -3.28 -13.48 -8.76
C LYS A 67 -3.51 -13.47 -7.24
N CYS A 68 -2.71 -12.69 -6.52
CA CYS A 68 -2.77 -12.56 -5.08
C CYS A 68 -3.51 -11.30 -4.63
N ASN A 69 -4.05 -10.49 -5.54
CA ASN A 69 -4.70 -9.23 -5.19
C ASN A 69 -6.16 -9.43 -4.75
N PRO A 70 -6.50 -9.20 -3.47
CA PRO A 70 -7.89 -9.29 -3.02
C PRO A 70 -8.78 -8.18 -3.62
N ALA A 71 -8.20 -7.03 -3.98
CA ALA A 71 -8.92 -5.89 -4.55
C ALA A 71 -9.49 -6.16 -5.96
N ASP A 72 -8.98 -7.17 -6.64
CA ASP A 72 -9.50 -7.64 -7.93
C ASP A 72 -10.99 -8.05 -7.83
N SER A 73 -11.43 -8.51 -6.65
CA SER A 73 -12.84 -8.83 -6.39
C SER A 73 -13.76 -7.61 -6.44
N MET A 74 -13.22 -6.40 -6.26
CA MET A 74 -14.00 -5.16 -6.27
C MET A 74 -14.22 -4.63 -7.69
N THR A 75 -13.40 -5.05 -8.65
CA THR A 75 -13.45 -4.58 -10.05
C THR A 75 -14.02 -5.63 -11.00
N LYS A 76 -14.17 -6.87 -10.54
CA LYS A 76 -14.70 -8.00 -11.31
C LYS A 76 -16.01 -8.52 -10.73
N ILE A 77 -16.84 -9.08 -11.61
CA ILE A 77 -18.14 -9.68 -11.24
C ILE A 77 -17.97 -10.90 -10.33
N LYS A 78 -16.88 -11.67 -10.50
CA LYS A 78 -16.59 -12.85 -9.69
C LYS A 78 -15.62 -12.51 -8.57
N ALA A 79 -15.91 -13.00 -7.37
CA ALA A 79 -15.00 -12.92 -6.24
C ALA A 79 -13.67 -13.62 -6.57
N SER A 80 -12.56 -13.00 -6.20
CA SER A 80 -11.23 -13.55 -6.42
C SER A 80 -10.89 -14.59 -5.36
N SER A 81 -10.09 -15.59 -5.76
CA SER A 81 -9.56 -16.59 -4.83
C SER A 81 -8.66 -15.97 -3.76
N ALA A 82 -8.03 -14.82 -4.07
CA ALA A 82 -7.25 -14.03 -3.12
C ALA A 82 -8.13 -13.45 -2.00
N LEU A 83 -9.32 -12.91 -2.32
CA LEU A 83 -10.25 -12.44 -1.29
C LEU A 83 -10.78 -13.59 -0.43
N GLN A 84 -11.12 -14.73 -1.04
CA GLN A 84 -11.57 -15.91 -0.29
C GLN A 84 -10.50 -16.40 0.70
N LYS A 85 -9.23 -16.45 0.28
CA LYS A 85 -8.10 -16.79 1.16
C LYS A 85 -7.93 -15.77 2.29
N LEU A 86 -8.07 -14.48 1.99
CA LEU A 86 -7.99 -13.41 3.01
C LEU A 86 -9.06 -13.61 4.09
N ILE A 87 -10.31 -13.88 3.70
CA ILE A 87 -11.41 -14.11 4.65
C ILE A 87 -11.15 -15.37 5.49
N ASN A 88 -10.73 -16.47 4.85
CA ASN A 88 -10.54 -17.75 5.55
C ASN A 88 -9.35 -17.76 6.51
N THR A 89 -8.31 -16.98 6.24
CA THR A 89 -7.05 -16.99 7.01
C THR A 89 -6.86 -15.74 7.86
N ASN A 90 -7.69 -14.72 7.66
CA ASN A 90 -7.53 -13.37 8.18
C ASN A 90 -6.14 -12.75 7.89
N LYS A 91 -5.45 -13.25 6.86
CA LYS A 91 -4.11 -12.82 6.47
C LYS A 91 -4.06 -12.55 4.97
N PRO A 92 -3.54 -11.39 4.54
CA PRO A 92 -3.32 -11.13 3.14
C PRO A 92 -2.15 -12.00 2.64
N ASN A 93 -2.43 -12.93 1.73
CA ASN A 93 -1.41 -13.71 1.04
C ASN A 93 -1.02 -12.98 -0.25
N LEU A 94 0.10 -12.24 -0.19
CA LEU A 94 0.54 -11.35 -1.25
C LEU A 94 1.92 -11.76 -1.74
N THR A 95 2.06 -11.86 -3.06
CA THR A 95 3.36 -12.05 -3.70
C THR A 95 3.89 -10.70 -4.14
N GLN A 96 4.94 -10.23 -3.47
CA GLN A 96 5.62 -8.98 -3.74
C GLN A 96 6.66 -9.17 -4.83
N ILE A 97 6.63 -8.30 -5.85
CA ILE A 97 7.55 -8.35 -7.00
C ILE A 97 8.63 -7.29 -6.83
N GLU A 98 8.23 -6.03 -6.63
CA GLU A 98 9.13 -4.89 -6.41
C GLU A 98 8.52 -3.97 -5.33
N TRP A 99 9.36 -3.25 -4.58
CA TRP A 99 8.88 -2.27 -3.60
C TRP A 99 9.89 -1.15 -3.36
N VAL A 100 9.36 -0.03 -2.88
CA VAL A 100 10.16 1.08 -2.34
C VAL A 100 9.62 1.44 -0.97
N GLU A 101 10.53 1.50 0.00
CA GLU A 101 10.26 1.99 1.34
C GLU A 101 10.71 3.45 1.45
N ARG A 102 9.84 4.29 1.99
CA ARG A 102 10.18 5.63 2.47
C ARG A 102 9.94 5.65 3.96
N THR A 103 10.97 5.27 4.70
CA THR A 103 11.00 5.45 6.14
C THR A 103 10.79 6.94 6.43
N ALA A 104 9.63 7.30 6.98
CA ALA A 104 9.59 8.44 7.89
C ALA A 104 10.49 8.04 9.07
N ASP A 105 11.26 8.96 9.63
CA ASP A 105 12.13 8.74 10.79
C ASP A 105 11.32 8.42 12.07
N LEU A 106 10.45 7.41 12.02
CA LEU A 106 9.86 6.76 13.16
C LEU A 106 10.99 5.92 13.76
N LYS A 107 11.82 6.57 14.59
CA LYS A 107 12.57 5.88 15.62
C LYS A 107 11.54 5.16 16.50
N ILE A 108 11.24 3.92 16.14
CA ILE A 108 10.58 2.99 17.04
C ILE A 108 11.58 2.83 18.19
N ASN A 109 11.26 3.41 19.33
CA ASN A 109 12.04 3.21 20.54
C ASN A 109 11.80 1.75 20.93
N ILE A 110 12.71 0.85 20.53
CA ILE A 110 12.65 -0.56 20.91
C ILE A 110 13.03 -0.65 22.39
N GLN A 111 12.01 -0.61 23.23
CA GLN A 111 11.93 -1.36 24.48
C GLN A 111 10.54 -2.02 24.38
N ASP A 112 10.38 -3.27 24.01
CA ASP A 112 10.95 -4.46 24.63
C ASP A 112 11.19 -5.57 23.61
N GLY A 113 12.18 -6.41 23.92
CA GLY A 113 12.69 -7.42 23.02
C GLY A 113 11.72 -8.56 22.70
N LEU A 114 11.82 -9.04 21.47
CA LEU A 114 11.66 -10.46 21.18
C LEU A 114 12.76 -10.88 20.21
N LYS A 115 13.58 -11.83 20.69
CA LYS A 115 14.71 -12.42 19.96
C LYS A 115 14.23 -13.14 18.70
N VAL A 116 14.93 -12.92 17.59
CA VAL A 116 14.80 -13.72 16.36
C VAL A 116 15.64 -14.99 16.53
N PRO A 117 15.11 -16.21 16.29
CA PRO A 117 15.95 -17.38 16.18
C PRO A 117 16.64 -17.43 14.81
N ILE A 118 17.85 -17.96 14.87
CA ILE A 118 18.91 -18.09 13.85
C ILE A 118 18.42 -18.85 12.61
#